data_AF-A0A9E6F567-F1
#
_entry.id   AF-A0A9E6F567-F1
#
_cell.length_a   1.000
_cell.length_b   1.000
_cell.length_c   1.000
_cell.angle_alpha   90.00
_cell.angle_beta   90.00
_cell.angle_gamma   90.00
#
_symmetry.space_group_name_H-M   'P 1'
#
loop_
_entity.id
_entity.type
_entity.pdbx_description
1 polymer ?
#
loop_
_entity_poly.entity_id
_entity_poly.type
_entity_poly.pdbx_seq_one_letter_code
_entity_poly.pdbx_strand_id
1 'polypeptide(L)'
;MKMKDALLFMYGLGLVFLLSSAYQDFQSSNFWSLFMDVEFIGIAIYMIWFYPKRKLKLNSDLLILLLFHFSVFTLSSLYLQQWLRFTLGLAFCLGVVGYLRYRKKHKYSFYLKR
;
A
#
# COMPACT_ATOMS: atom_id res chain seq x y z
N MET A 1 -11.57 9.95 26.96
CA MET A 1 -11.46 9.88 25.47
C MET A 1 -11.91 8.50 25.03
N LYS A 2 -12.84 8.36 24.08
CA LYS A 2 -13.24 7.02 23.60
C LYS A 2 -12.09 6.44 22.77
N MET A 3 -11.92 5.11 22.75
CA MET A 3 -10.82 4.43 22.04
C MET A 3 -10.74 4.82 20.55
N LYS A 4 -11.89 5.07 19.92
CA LYS A 4 -12.00 5.55 18.54
C LYS A 4 -11.39 6.94 18.33
N ASP A 5 -11.57 7.84 19.29
CA ASP A 5 -11.06 9.21 19.21
C ASP A 5 -9.52 9.21 19.38
N ALA A 6 -9.01 8.32 20.23
CA ALA A 6 -7.57 8.09 20.40
C ALA A 6 -6.90 7.59 19.12
N LEU A 7 -7.54 6.63 18.43
CA LEU A 7 -7.08 6.09 17.16
C LEU A 7 -7.08 7.15 16.04
N LEU A 8 -8.14 7.94 15.93
CA LEU A 8 -8.21 9.03 14.96
C LEU A 8 -7.16 10.10 15.24
N PHE A 9 -6.90 10.41 16.51
CA PHE A 9 -5.83 11.32 16.91
C PHE A 9 -4.44 10.80 16.53
N MET A 10 -4.17 9.50 16.77
CA MET A 10 -2.92 8.85 16.35
C MET A 10 -2.73 8.88 14.83
N TYR A 11 -3.77 8.58 14.04
CA TYR A 11 -3.70 8.67 12.59
C TYR A 11 -3.49 10.12 12.12
N GLY A 12 -4.10 11.09 12.79
CA GLY A 12 -3.89 12.52 12.53
C GLY A 12 -2.43 12.93 12.76
N LEU A 13 -1.84 12.54 13.89
CA LEU A 13 -0.42 12.79 14.17
C LEU A 13 0.51 12.12 13.14
N GLY A 14 0.23 10.86 12.78
CA GLY A 14 0.98 10.16 11.74
C GLY A 14 0.90 10.86 10.39
N LEU A 15 -0.28 11.41 10.03
CA LEU A 15 -0.48 12.13 8.79
C LEU A 15 0.30 13.46 8.75
N VAL A 16 0.36 14.19 9.88
CA VAL A 16 1.20 15.39 10.00
C VAL A 16 2.68 15.05 9.83
N PHE A 17 3.14 13.95 10.45
CA PHE A 17 4.52 13.49 10.31
C PHE A 17 4.86 13.14 8.85
N LEU A 18 3.99 12.36 8.19
CA LEU A 18 4.17 11.98 6.80
C LEU A 18 4.14 13.20 5.85
N LEU A 19 3.28 14.19 6.09
CA LEU A 19 3.29 15.42 5.31
C LEU A 19 4.58 16.22 5.49
N SER A 20 5.12 16.27 6.72
CA SER A 20 6.39 16.94 6.98
C SER A 20 7.57 16.22 6.33
N SER A 21 7.57 14.88 6.36
CA SER A 21 8.56 14.03 5.71
C SER A 21 8.49 14.19 4.19
N ALA A 22 7.29 14.11 3.59
CA ALA A 22 7.08 14.32 2.17
C ALA A 22 7.58 15.69 1.70
N TYR A 23 7.35 16.75 2.49
CA TYR A 23 7.86 18.08 2.17
C TYR A 23 9.41 18.11 2.16
N GLN A 24 10.06 17.48 3.13
CA GLN A 24 11.53 17.40 3.19
C GLN A 24 12.11 16.55 2.05
N ASP A 25 11.48 15.41 1.73
CA ASP A 25 11.88 14.55 0.62
C ASP A 25 11.69 15.22 -0.74
N PHE A 26 10.64 16.04 -0.89
CA PHE A 26 10.47 16.88 -2.07
C PHE A 26 11.60 17.91 -2.23
N GLN A 27 11.95 18.62 -1.16
CA GLN A 27 13.05 19.60 -1.16
C GLN A 27 14.41 18.95 -1.46
N SER A 28 14.65 17.77 -0.93
CA SER A 28 15.91 17.02 -1.13
C SER A 28 15.95 16.21 -2.43
N SER A 29 14.91 16.31 -3.29
CA SER A 29 14.79 15.54 -4.53
C SER A 29 14.85 14.01 -4.32
N ASN A 30 14.50 13.55 -3.12
CA ASN A 30 14.44 12.14 -2.78
C ASN A 30 13.09 11.54 -3.20
N PHE A 31 12.91 11.40 -4.52
CA PHE A 31 11.63 10.97 -5.11
C PHE A 31 11.16 9.59 -4.66
N TRP A 32 12.08 8.71 -4.24
CA TRP A 32 11.72 7.39 -3.74
C TRP A 32 11.05 7.47 -2.36
N SER A 33 11.66 8.18 -1.41
CA SER A 33 11.05 8.38 -0.09
C SER A 33 9.79 9.25 -0.18
N LEU A 34 9.79 10.26 -1.05
CA LEU A 34 8.58 11.04 -1.35
C LEU A 34 7.42 10.16 -1.84
N PHE A 35 7.70 9.22 -2.74
CA PHE A 35 6.69 8.28 -3.23
C PHE A 35 6.12 7.42 -2.09
N MET A 36 6.98 6.93 -1.20
CA MET A 36 6.58 6.17 -0.02
C MET A 36 5.66 6.99 0.88
N ASP A 37 6.04 8.22 1.18
CA ASP A 37 5.25 9.09 2.04
C ASP A 37 3.89 9.39 1.43
N VAL A 38 3.82 9.66 0.12
CA VAL A 38 2.54 9.87 -0.60
C VAL A 38 1.66 8.61 -0.54
N GLU A 39 2.23 7.42 -0.69
CA GLU A 39 1.50 6.16 -0.57
C GLU A 39 0.90 6.00 0.84
N PHE A 40 1.71 6.22 1.88
CA PHE A 40 1.26 6.13 3.27
C PHE A 40 0.25 7.23 3.65
N ILE A 41 0.38 8.43 3.10
CA ILE A 41 -0.63 9.50 3.25
C ILE A 41 -1.95 9.04 2.64
N GLY A 42 -1.93 8.43 1.46
CA GLY A 42 -3.12 7.86 0.82
C GLY A 42 -3.82 6.81 1.71
N ILE A 43 -3.03 5.91 2.31
CA ILE A 43 -3.53 4.90 3.26
C ILE A 43 -4.11 5.57 4.51
N ALA A 44 -3.42 6.56 5.09
CA ALA A 44 -3.88 7.26 6.28
C ALA A 44 -5.20 8.00 6.03
N ILE A 45 -5.33 8.74 4.92
CA ILE A 45 -6.58 9.40 4.52
C ILE A 45 -7.70 8.38 4.37
N TYR A 46 -7.41 7.26 3.70
CA TYR A 46 -8.38 6.18 3.52
C TYR A 46 -8.86 5.61 4.87
N MET A 47 -7.94 5.36 5.81
CA MET A 47 -8.24 4.86 7.15
C MET A 47 -9.03 5.84 8.02
N ILE A 48 -8.83 7.15 7.84
CA ILE A 48 -9.59 8.15 8.60
C ILE A 48 -11.00 8.32 8.01
N TRP A 49 -11.14 8.34 6.68
CA TRP A 49 -12.40 8.75 6.02
C TRP A 49 -13.32 7.59 5.62
N PHE A 50 -12.74 6.49 5.14
CA PHE A 50 -13.50 5.39 4.53
C PHE A 50 -13.64 4.19 5.46
N TYR A 51 -12.57 3.85 6.20
CA TYR A 51 -12.58 2.70 7.13
C TYR A 51 -13.67 2.76 8.22
N PRO A 52 -13.99 3.91 8.85
CA PRO A 52 -15.04 3.95 9.87
C PRO A 52 -16.44 3.66 9.30
N LYS A 53 -16.61 3.80 7.98
CA LYS A 53 -17.90 3.66 7.27
C LYS A 53 -18.08 2.29 6.62
N ARG A 54 -17.00 1.53 6.39
CA ARG A 54 -17.05 0.20 5.76
C ARG A 54 -16.03 -0.75 6.39
N LYS A 55 -16.47 -1.92 6.86
CA LYS A 55 -15.56 -2.99 7.29
C LYS A 55 -14.74 -3.46 6.09
N LEU A 56 -13.42 -3.34 6.19
CA LEU A 56 -12.45 -3.69 5.16
C LEU A 56 -12.64 -5.13 4.64
N LYS A 57 -12.63 -5.30 3.31
CA LYS A 57 -12.04 -6.51 2.71
C LYS A 57 -10.54 -6.29 2.61
N LEU A 58 -9.89 -6.24 3.77
CA LEU A 58 -8.50 -5.81 3.96
C LEU A 58 -7.52 -6.49 2.99
N ASN A 59 -7.82 -7.72 2.62
CA ASN A 59 -6.96 -8.53 1.76
C ASN A 59 -6.97 -8.14 0.27
N SER A 60 -8.05 -7.58 -0.28
CA SER A 60 -8.07 -7.22 -1.71
C SER A 60 -7.45 -5.86 -1.96
N ASP A 61 -7.80 -4.88 -1.14
CA ASP A 61 -7.43 -3.49 -1.37
C ASP A 61 -5.96 -3.26 -0.99
N LEU A 62 -5.48 -3.92 0.08
CA LEU A 62 -4.07 -3.94 0.45
C LEU A 62 -3.22 -4.63 -0.63
N LEU A 63 -3.74 -5.67 -1.27
CA LEU A 63 -3.03 -6.39 -2.33
C LEU A 63 -2.88 -5.52 -3.60
N ILE A 64 -3.86 -4.65 -3.88
CA ILE A 64 -3.76 -3.66 -4.95
C ILE A 64 -2.73 -2.57 -4.62
N LEU A 65 -2.74 -2.04 -3.39
CA LEU A 65 -1.73 -1.09 -2.91
C LEU A 65 -0.31 -1.69 -2.99
N LEU A 66 -0.12 -2.89 -2.43
CA LEU A 66 1.15 -3.61 -2.51
C LEU A 66 1.58 -3.87 -3.96
N LEU A 67 0.64 -4.22 -4.85
CA LEU A 67 0.97 -4.40 -6.27
C LEU A 67 1.47 -3.09 -6.90
N PHE A 68 0.84 -1.97 -6.59
CA PHE A 68 1.26 -0.66 -7.05
C PHE A 68 2.65 -0.29 -6.51
N HIS A 69 2.84 -0.42 -5.20
CA HIS A 69 4.12 -0.23 -4.51
C HIS A 69 5.25 -1.02 -5.17
N PHE A 70 5.08 -2.35 -5.29
CA PHE A 70 6.10 -3.23 -5.83
C PHE A 70 6.32 -3.01 -7.33
N SER A 71 5.32 -2.52 -8.07
CA SER A 71 5.50 -2.13 -9.47
C SER A 71 6.42 -0.92 -9.60
N VAL A 72 6.21 0.12 -8.79
CA VAL A 72 7.06 1.32 -8.77
C VAL A 72 8.44 1.02 -8.20
N PHE A 73 8.54 0.14 -7.19
CA PHE A 73 9.81 -0.40 -6.68
C PHE A 73 10.61 -1.14 -7.76
N THR A 74 9.93 -1.97 -8.56
CA THR A 74 10.58 -2.72 -9.65
C THR A 74 11.10 -1.76 -10.73
N LEU A 75 10.29 -0.79 -11.15
CA LEU A 75 10.66 0.19 -12.17
C LEU A 75 11.83 1.09 -11.71
N SER A 76 11.79 1.59 -10.47
CA SER A 76 12.88 2.39 -9.91
C SER A 76 14.17 1.59 -9.76
N SER A 77 14.07 0.32 -9.34
CA SER A 77 15.23 -0.57 -9.22
C SER A 77 15.86 -0.88 -10.59
N LEU A 78 15.06 -0.96 -11.65
CA LEU A 78 15.56 -1.09 -13.02
C LEU A 78 16.33 0.16 -13.46
N TYR A 79 15.79 1.35 -13.18
CA TYR A 79 16.44 2.62 -13.50
C TYR A 79 17.77 2.80 -12.75
N LEU A 80 17.82 2.43 -11.47
CA LEU A 80 19.00 2.50 -10.62
C LEU A 80 19.98 1.33 -10.81
N GLN A 81 19.71 0.41 -11.75
CA GLN A 81 20.51 -0.78 -12.04
C GLN A 81 20.72 -1.71 -10.82
N GLN A 82 19.79 -1.71 -9.87
CA GLN A 82 19.84 -2.53 -8.66
C GLN A 82 19.17 -3.88 -8.90
N TRP A 83 19.89 -4.77 -9.58
CA TRP A 83 19.36 -6.05 -10.08
C TRP A 83 18.68 -6.91 -9.01
N LEU A 84 19.27 -7.03 -7.81
CA LEU A 84 18.69 -7.82 -6.72
C LEU A 84 17.29 -7.31 -6.32
N ARG A 85 17.15 -5.99 -6.18
CA ARG A 85 15.88 -5.35 -5.82
C ARG A 85 14.86 -5.48 -6.94
N PHE A 86 15.32 -5.34 -8.19
CA PHE A 86 14.49 -5.59 -9.36
C PHE A 86 13.93 -7.02 -9.39
N THR A 87 14.77 -8.04 -9.16
CA THR A 87 14.30 -9.45 -9.18
C THR A 87 13.27 -9.72 -8.08
N LEU A 88 13.47 -9.18 -6.88
CA LEU A 88 12.54 -9.31 -5.77
C LEU A 88 11.19 -8.64 -6.07
N GLY A 89 11.22 -7.42 -6.61
CA GLY A 89 10.00 -6.70 -6.99
C GLY A 89 9.24 -7.41 -8.12
N LEU A 90 9.96 -7.89 -9.14
CA LEU A 90 9.39 -8.64 -10.25
C LEU A 90 8.74 -9.95 -9.76
N ALA A 91 9.42 -10.70 -8.89
CA ALA A 91 8.89 -11.94 -8.31
C ALA A 91 7.58 -11.69 -7.54
N PHE A 92 7.51 -10.60 -6.76
CA PHE A 92 6.29 -10.22 -6.07
C PHE A 92 5.15 -9.90 -7.04
N CYS A 93 5.39 -9.02 -8.03
CA CYS A 93 4.38 -8.65 -9.02
C CYS A 93 3.84 -9.87 -9.79
N LEU A 94 4.73 -10.75 -10.24
CA LEU A 94 4.36 -12.00 -10.92
C LEU A 94 3.58 -12.94 -9.99
N GLY A 95 3.98 -13.05 -8.73
CA GLY A 95 3.27 -13.83 -7.71
C GLY A 95 1.83 -13.35 -7.50
N VAL A 96 1.63 -12.03 -7.41
CA VAL A 96 0.30 -11.41 -7.28
C VAL A 96 -0.56 -11.67 -8.53
N VAL A 97 -0.01 -11.46 -9.73
CA VAL A 97 -0.73 -11.74 -10.98
C VAL A 97 -1.07 -13.23 -11.10
N GLY A 98 -0.15 -14.11 -10.73
CA GLY A 98 -0.36 -15.56 -10.67
C GLY A 98 -1.48 -15.94 -9.70
N TYR A 99 -1.46 -15.38 -8.49
CA TYR A 99 -2.50 -15.57 -7.49
C TYR A 99 -3.88 -15.10 -7.98
N LEU A 100 -3.97 -13.91 -8.60
CA LEU A 100 -5.22 -13.39 -9.15
C LEU A 100 -5.75 -14.26 -10.29
N ARG A 101 -4.88 -14.73 -11.19
CA ARG A 101 -5.25 -15.66 -12.27
C ARG A 101 -5.72 -17.00 -11.72
N TYR A 102 -5.00 -17.56 -10.74
CA TYR A 102 -5.38 -18.80 -10.06
C TYR A 102 -6.74 -18.68 -9.39
N ARG A 103 -6.99 -17.59 -8.63
CA ARG A 103 -8.27 -17.34 -7.97
C ARG A 103 -9.42 -17.08 -8.95
N LYS A 104 -9.15 -16.51 -10.13
CA LYS A 104 -10.18 -16.35 -11.17
C LYS A 104 -10.57 -17.70 -11.79
N LYS A 105 -9.61 -18.62 -11.95
CA LYS A 105 -9.82 -19.98 -12.49
C LYS A 105 -10.53 -20.88 -11.48
N HIS A 106 -10.18 -20.76 -10.21
CA HIS A 106 -10.85 -21.46 -9.11
C HIS A 106 -11.81 -20.50 -8.42
N LYS A 107 -13.06 -20.40 -8.92
CA LYS A 107 -14.18 -19.78 -8.20
C LYS A 107 -14.30 -20.49 -6.83
N TYR A 108 -13.57 -20.04 -5.83
CA TYR A 108 -13.84 -20.43 -4.46
C TYR A 108 -15.21 -19.84 -4.12
N SER A 109 -16.23 -20.69 -4.22
CA SER A 109 -17.44 -20.56 -3.43
C SER A 109 -17.01 -20.67 -1.96
N PHE A 110 -16.49 -19.57 -1.42
CA PHE A 110 -16.23 -19.45 0.02
C PHE A 110 -17.54 -19.53 0.82
N TYR A 111 -18.68 -19.49 0.14
CA TYR A 111 -19.93 -20.07 0.62
C TYR A 111 -19.85 -21.58 0.45
N LEU A 112 -19.22 -22.22 1.43
CA LEU A 112 -19.50 -23.60 1.79
C LEU A 112 -21.02 -23.78 1.86
N LYS A 113 -21.53 -24.70 1.04
CA LYS A 113 -22.78 -25.39 1.30
C LYS A 113 -22.78 -25.85 2.76
N ARG A 114 -23.67 -25.29 3.58
CA ARG A 114 -24.58 -26.02 4.46
C ARG A 114 -25.78 -25.14 4.76
#